data_AF-A0ABD3XHV0-F1
#
_entry.id   AF-A0ABD3XHV0-F1
#
_cell.length_a   1.000
_cell.length_b   1.000
_cell.length_c   1.000
_cell.angle_alpha   90.00
_cell.angle_beta   90.00
_cell.angle_gamma   90.00
#
_symmetry.space_group_name_H-M   'P 1'
#
loop_
_entity.id
_entity.type
_entity.pdbx_description
1 polymer ?
#
loop_
_entity_poly.entity_id
_entity_poly.type
_entity_poly.pdbx_seq_one_letter_code
_entity_poly.pdbx_strand_id
1 'polypeptide(L)'
;MPNRAKYLSSADVKKIISLRGKESPTKIVKQFKIGLARLYKIWTDASLDKKFPGGFAGTVSGKHLTENITKINQEIKTYRAEYEKLTKQLNGYRAEIKKNADLVTSDQKILSSLWGKVLQYRKRKKEINEILDGYNKEEAEYNNAIKNTDELHARILQVQEQIKKQNTIIQQLQETVSNNNETINSLKKIKKNSILDLIKNDLYENSSNLNSTENEINLDTIKEDDKTKFDLNWDPQFPDFI
;
A
#
# COMPACT_ATOMS: atom_id res chain seq x y z
N MET A 1 13.01 -24.48 14.07
CA MET A 1 13.76 -23.67 15.07
C MET A 1 15.03 -23.14 14.40
N PRO A 2 15.22 -21.82 14.22
CA PRO A 2 16.44 -21.33 13.58
C PRO A 2 17.59 -21.30 14.58
N ASN A 3 18.68 -21.94 14.20
CA ASN A 3 19.93 -22.04 14.95
C ASN A 3 20.49 -20.62 15.16
N ARG A 4 20.53 -20.15 16.40
CA ARG A 4 21.21 -18.89 16.78
C ARG A 4 22.70 -19.07 16.50
N ALA A 5 23.16 -18.63 15.33
CA ALA A 5 24.56 -18.36 15.09
C ALA A 5 24.99 -17.33 16.16
N LYS A 6 25.77 -17.77 17.14
CA LYS A 6 26.37 -16.90 18.15
C LYS A 6 27.32 -15.97 17.40
N TYR A 7 26.86 -14.75 17.13
CA TYR A 7 27.71 -13.67 16.65
C TYR A 7 28.90 -13.53 17.61
N LEU A 8 30.12 -13.49 17.05
CA LEU A 8 31.31 -13.17 17.82
C LEU A 8 31.08 -11.83 18.52
N SER A 9 31.26 -11.80 19.83
CA SER A 9 31.06 -10.59 20.60
C SER A 9 32.09 -9.53 20.20
N SER A 10 31.80 -8.25 20.41
CA SER A 10 32.78 -7.17 20.21
C SER A 10 34.11 -7.43 20.96
N ALA A 11 34.05 -8.16 22.08
CA ALA A 11 35.21 -8.59 22.83
C ALA A 11 36.05 -9.64 22.08
N ASP A 12 35.42 -10.56 21.35
CA ASP A 12 36.12 -11.56 20.53
C ASP A 12 36.82 -10.90 19.33
N VAL A 13 36.18 -9.92 18.69
CA VAL A 13 36.78 -9.12 17.61
C VAL A 13 37.98 -8.31 18.12
N LYS A 14 37.87 -7.68 19.30
CA LYS A 14 38.99 -6.96 19.94
C LYS A 14 40.14 -7.89 20.33
N LYS A 15 39.84 -9.12 20.78
CA LYS A 15 40.87 -10.13 21.11
C LYS A 15 41.64 -10.57 19.86
N ILE A 16 40.94 -10.80 18.74
CA ILE A 16 41.56 -11.12 17.44
C ILE A 16 42.44 -9.97 16.93
N ILE A 17 41.99 -8.72 17.08
CA ILE A 17 42.80 -7.53 16.72
C ILE A 17 44.03 -7.42 17.63
N SER A 18 43.91 -7.72 18.93
CA SER A 18 45.03 -7.68 19.88
C SER A 18 46.08 -8.77 19.65
N LEU A 19 45.71 -9.90 19.04
CA LEU A 19 46.63 -10.97 18.65
C LEU A 19 47.44 -10.63 17.38
N ARG A 20 46.94 -9.68 16.56
CA ARG A 20 47.63 -9.20 15.35
C ARG A 20 48.91 -8.39 15.66
N GLY A 21 49.14 -8.02 16.93
CA GLY A 21 50.27 -7.19 17.38
C GLY A 21 51.38 -7.90 18.17
N LYS A 22 51.28 -9.21 18.45
CA LYS A 22 52.27 -9.91 19.29
C LYS A 22 53.20 -10.77 18.43
N GLU A 23 54.38 -10.18 18.18
CA GLU A 23 55.57 -10.72 17.50
C GLU A 23 55.39 -11.07 16.02
N SER A 24 55.73 -10.10 15.17
CA SER A 24 55.85 -10.28 13.74
C SER A 24 56.78 -11.46 13.40
N PRO A 25 56.40 -12.36 12.47
CA PRO A 25 57.28 -13.40 11.91
C PRO A 25 58.69 -12.88 11.52
N THR A 26 58.77 -11.59 11.21
CA THR A 26 60.00 -10.86 10.90
C THR A 26 61.03 -10.86 12.05
N LYS A 27 60.62 -10.77 13.32
CA LYS A 27 61.56 -10.84 14.46
C LYS A 27 62.17 -12.23 14.61
N ILE A 28 61.40 -13.27 14.33
CA ILE A 28 61.81 -14.66 14.50
C ILE A 28 62.72 -15.11 13.34
N VAL A 29 62.39 -14.75 12.09
CA VAL A 29 63.28 -14.96 10.94
C VAL A 29 64.61 -14.22 11.15
N LYS A 30 64.58 -13.04 11.79
CA LYS A 30 65.79 -12.29 12.15
C LYS A 30 66.63 -13.03 13.20
N GLN A 31 66.02 -13.59 14.24
CA GLN A 31 66.73 -14.40 15.26
C GLN A 31 67.31 -15.69 14.68
N PHE A 32 66.57 -16.39 13.80
CA PHE A 32 67.08 -17.60 13.12
C PHE A 32 68.26 -17.29 12.19
N LYS A 33 68.21 -16.18 11.44
CA LYS A 33 69.35 -15.69 10.64
C LYS A 33 70.57 -15.34 11.50
N ILE A 34 70.36 -14.73 12.68
CA ILE A 34 71.43 -14.43 13.64
C ILE A 34 72.04 -15.72 14.20
N GLY A 35 71.22 -16.72 14.53
CA GLY A 35 71.67 -18.04 15.00
C GLY A 35 72.51 -18.78 13.95
N LEU A 36 72.05 -18.82 12.70
CA LEU A 36 72.81 -19.38 11.57
C LEU A 36 74.14 -18.65 11.35
N ALA A 37 74.15 -17.32 11.43
CA ALA A 37 75.36 -16.53 11.29
C ALA A 37 76.37 -16.81 12.43
N ARG A 38 75.90 -17.05 13.66
CA ARG A 38 76.77 -17.42 14.79
C ARG A 38 77.36 -18.82 14.63
N LEU A 39 76.57 -19.80 14.19
CA LEU A 39 77.04 -21.16 13.91
C LEU A 39 78.08 -21.16 12.77
N TYR A 40 77.81 -20.40 11.71
CA TYR A 40 78.77 -20.22 10.62
C TYR A 40 80.06 -19.58 11.12
N LYS A 41 79.98 -18.56 11.98
CA LYS A 41 81.15 -17.90 12.58
C LYS A 41 81.97 -18.85 13.47
N ILE A 42 81.32 -19.65 14.32
CA ILE A 42 82.01 -20.64 15.16
C ILE A 42 82.71 -21.70 14.29
N TRP A 43 82.05 -22.16 13.23
CA TRP A 43 82.66 -23.09 12.27
C TRP A 43 83.85 -22.45 11.55
N THR A 44 83.73 -21.21 11.09
CA THR A 44 84.85 -20.50 10.46
C THR A 44 85.98 -20.21 11.44
N ASP A 45 85.69 -19.83 12.69
CA ASP A 45 86.72 -19.54 13.71
C ASP A 45 87.45 -20.84 14.12
N ALA A 46 86.74 -21.98 14.20
CA ALA A 46 87.36 -23.29 14.37
C ALA A 46 88.19 -23.75 13.16
N SER A 47 87.88 -23.23 11.97
CA SER A 47 88.58 -23.53 10.70
C SER A 47 89.69 -22.51 10.37
N LEU A 48 89.69 -21.35 11.04
CA LEU A 48 90.56 -20.19 10.83
C LEU A 48 91.48 -19.93 12.02
N ASP A 49 91.84 -20.95 12.80
CA ASP A 49 93.08 -20.92 13.58
C ASP A 49 94.28 -20.90 12.61
N LYS A 50 94.38 -19.80 11.86
CA LYS A 50 95.45 -19.43 10.95
C LYS A 50 96.54 -18.79 11.79
N LYS A 51 97.25 -19.64 12.52
CA LYS A 51 98.71 -19.58 12.56
C LYS A 51 99.26 -20.93 12.13
N PHE A 52 99.35 -21.13 10.82
CA PHE A 52 100.38 -21.99 10.26
C PHE A 52 101.39 -21.16 9.46
N PRO A 53 102.34 -20.47 10.13
CA PRO A 53 103.68 -20.33 9.63
C PRO A 53 104.58 -21.24 10.46
N GLY A 54 104.83 -22.45 9.96
CA GLY A 54 105.85 -23.36 10.47
C GLY A 54 105.46 -24.18 11.71
N GLY A 55 105.65 -25.50 11.62
CA GLY A 55 105.68 -26.40 12.77
C GLY A 55 104.34 -27.07 13.10
N PHE A 56 104.28 -28.36 12.80
CA PHE A 56 103.43 -29.33 13.49
C PHE A 56 103.72 -29.28 15.01
N ALA A 57 103.09 -28.35 15.75
CA ALA A 57 103.18 -28.29 17.22
C ALA A 57 102.09 -27.36 17.78
N GLY A 58 100.84 -27.75 17.60
CA GLY A 58 99.69 -27.12 18.23
C GLY A 58 98.58 -28.14 18.31
N THR A 59 98.72 -29.12 19.20
CA THR A 59 97.61 -30.01 19.56
C THR A 59 96.50 -29.13 20.13
N VAL A 60 95.51 -28.77 19.31
CA VAL A 60 94.17 -28.47 19.81
C VAL A 60 93.80 -29.74 20.58
N SER A 61 93.94 -29.69 21.91
CA SER A 61 93.74 -30.90 22.72
C SER A 61 92.39 -31.50 22.35
N GLY A 62 92.30 -32.82 22.16
CA GLY A 62 91.03 -33.48 21.79
C GLY A 62 89.87 -33.10 22.73
N LYS A 63 90.20 -32.67 23.95
CA LYS A 63 89.31 -32.06 24.92
C LYS A 63 88.61 -30.79 24.43
N HIS A 64 89.33 -29.85 23.81
CA HIS A 64 88.76 -28.59 23.30
C HIS A 64 87.79 -28.82 22.13
N LEU A 65 88.13 -29.75 21.23
CA LEU A 65 87.23 -30.19 20.16
C LEU A 65 85.96 -30.85 20.71
N THR A 66 86.10 -31.70 21.72
CA THR A 66 84.97 -32.38 22.38
C THR A 66 84.03 -31.39 23.08
N GLU A 67 84.58 -30.38 23.75
CA GLU A 67 83.80 -29.31 24.40
C GLU A 67 83.02 -28.47 23.38
N ASN A 68 83.64 -28.11 22.24
CA ASN A 68 82.98 -27.35 21.19
C ASN A 68 81.87 -28.17 20.50
N ILE A 69 82.11 -29.45 20.21
CA ILE A 69 81.10 -30.37 19.67
C ILE A 69 79.90 -30.47 20.64
N THR A 70 80.17 -30.57 21.93
CA THR A 70 79.13 -30.65 22.96
C THR A 70 78.26 -29.39 22.99
N LYS A 71 78.88 -28.20 22.93
CA LYS A 71 78.16 -26.92 22.86
C LYS A 71 77.31 -26.81 21.59
N ILE A 72 77.87 -27.15 20.43
CA ILE A 72 77.15 -27.14 19.15
C ILE A 72 75.93 -28.08 19.21
N ASN A 73 76.08 -29.27 19.78
CA ASN A 73 74.97 -30.22 19.91
C ASN A 73 73.85 -29.71 20.85
N GLN A 74 74.19 -29.00 21.92
CA GLN A 74 73.21 -28.35 22.80
C GLN A 74 72.45 -27.22 22.09
N GLU A 75 73.15 -26.40 21.30
CA GLU A 75 72.53 -25.35 20.50
C GLU A 75 71.60 -25.94 19.43
N ILE A 76 72.04 -26.97 18.70
CA ILE A 76 71.20 -27.69 17.72
C ILE A 76 69.92 -28.23 18.38
N LYS A 77 70.05 -28.83 19.57
CA LYS A 77 68.89 -29.34 20.31
C LYS A 77 67.91 -28.23 20.68
N THR A 78 68.43 -27.07 21.08
CA THR A 78 67.61 -25.88 21.41
C THR A 78 66.89 -25.35 20.18
N TYR A 79 67.59 -25.18 19.05
CA TYR A 79 66.98 -24.72 17.80
C TYR A 79 65.91 -25.69 17.28
N ARG A 80 66.10 -27.02 17.43
CA ARG A 80 65.07 -28.00 17.07
C ARG A 80 63.80 -27.81 17.89
N ALA A 81 63.92 -27.64 19.20
CA ALA A 81 62.78 -27.42 20.08
C ALA A 81 62.02 -26.12 19.74
N GLU A 82 62.75 -25.04 19.44
CA GLU A 82 62.15 -23.78 18.98
C GLU A 82 61.45 -23.92 17.64
N TYR A 83 62.07 -24.61 16.68
CA TYR A 83 61.48 -24.88 15.38
C TYR A 83 60.17 -25.69 15.47
N GLU A 84 60.12 -26.71 16.34
CA GLU A 84 58.90 -27.48 16.60
C GLU A 84 57.79 -26.61 17.21
N LYS A 85 58.15 -25.74 18.18
CA LYS A 85 57.20 -24.80 18.80
C LYS A 85 56.61 -23.85 17.75
N LEU A 86 57.45 -23.30 16.87
CA LEU A 86 57.02 -22.42 15.79
C LEU A 86 56.13 -23.14 14.78
N THR A 87 56.46 -24.37 14.44
CA THR A 87 55.66 -25.20 13.53
C THR A 87 54.26 -25.45 14.10
N LYS A 88 54.16 -25.74 15.40
CA LYS A 88 52.87 -25.88 16.10
C LYS A 88 52.05 -24.59 16.07
N GLN A 89 52.68 -23.44 16.36
CA GLN A 89 52.01 -22.13 16.31
C GLN A 89 51.52 -21.80 14.89
N LEU A 90 52.34 -22.03 13.87
CA LEU A 90 51.98 -21.79 12.47
C LEU A 90 50.77 -22.64 12.05
N ASN A 91 50.74 -23.91 12.45
CA ASN A 91 49.61 -24.78 12.16
C ASN A 91 48.34 -24.35 12.90
N GLY A 92 48.46 -23.83 14.14
CA GLY A 92 47.36 -23.20 14.86
C GLY A 92 46.78 -22.00 14.11
N TYR A 93 47.63 -21.06 13.68
CA TYR A 93 47.20 -19.89 12.90
C TYR A 93 46.57 -20.29 11.56
N ARG A 94 47.10 -21.30 10.86
CA ARG A 94 46.49 -21.81 9.62
C ARG A 94 45.08 -22.35 9.84
N ALA A 95 44.86 -23.09 10.94
CA ALA A 95 43.54 -23.61 11.27
C ALA A 95 42.54 -22.48 11.58
N GLU A 96 42.97 -21.46 12.33
CA GLU A 96 42.15 -20.28 12.64
C GLU A 96 41.80 -19.47 11.38
N ILE A 97 42.77 -19.23 10.49
CA ILE A 97 42.54 -18.54 9.22
C ILE A 97 41.50 -19.30 8.39
N LYS A 98 41.62 -20.63 8.30
CA LYS A 98 40.65 -21.46 7.57
C LYS A 98 39.25 -21.31 8.15
N LYS A 99 39.10 -21.43 9.47
CA LYS A 99 37.82 -21.26 10.15
C LYS A 99 37.20 -19.89 9.89
N ASN A 100 38.02 -18.83 9.91
CA ASN A 100 37.54 -17.48 9.64
C ASN A 100 37.12 -17.28 8.18
N ALA A 101 37.81 -17.91 7.23
CA ALA A 101 37.43 -17.88 5.82
C ALA A 101 36.06 -18.55 5.58
N ASP A 102 35.80 -19.66 6.26
CA ASP A 102 34.49 -20.35 6.20
C ASP A 102 33.37 -19.47 6.77
N LEU A 103 33.63 -18.77 7.89
CA LEU A 103 32.68 -17.82 8.48
C LEU A 103 32.37 -16.65 7.56
N VAL A 104 33.40 -16.01 6.98
CA VAL A 104 33.22 -14.91 6.01
C VAL A 104 32.39 -15.36 4.81
N THR A 105 32.61 -16.58 4.32
CA THR A 105 31.82 -17.16 3.22
C THR A 105 30.35 -17.36 3.62
N SER A 106 30.10 -17.79 4.85
CA SER A 106 28.74 -17.93 5.38
C SER A 106 28.04 -16.56 5.50
N ASP A 107 28.72 -15.57 6.06
CA ASP A 107 28.17 -14.21 6.22
C ASP A 107 27.87 -13.57 4.87
N GLN A 108 28.74 -13.76 3.87
CA GLN A 108 28.50 -13.31 2.49
C GLN A 108 27.19 -13.85 1.91
N LYS A 109 26.88 -15.14 2.16
CA LYS A 109 25.62 -15.76 1.71
C LYS A 109 24.40 -15.17 2.42
N ILE A 110 24.51 -14.94 3.73
CA ILE A 110 23.44 -14.33 4.52
C ILE A 110 23.16 -12.91 4.03
N LEU A 111 24.19 -12.09 3.84
CA LEU A 111 24.06 -10.72 3.34
C LEU A 111 23.40 -10.68 1.95
N SER A 112 23.80 -11.59 1.05
CA SER A 112 23.20 -11.67 -0.29
C SER A 112 21.70 -12.00 -0.24
N SER A 113 21.29 -12.92 0.65
CA SER A 113 19.87 -13.24 0.86
C SER A 113 19.09 -12.06 1.44
N LEU A 114 19.65 -11.37 2.44
CA LEU A 114 19.04 -10.18 3.04
C LEU A 114 18.87 -9.05 2.02
N TRP A 115 19.86 -8.83 1.15
CA TRP A 115 19.77 -7.86 0.08
C TRP A 115 18.61 -8.17 -0.88
N GLY A 116 18.43 -9.44 -1.24
CA GLY A 116 17.28 -9.89 -2.03
C GLY A 116 15.94 -9.55 -1.37
N LYS A 117 15.81 -9.73 -0.05
CA LYS A 117 14.60 -9.33 0.70
C LYS A 117 14.39 -7.82 0.71
N VAL A 118 15.45 -7.03 0.88
CA VAL A 118 15.38 -5.55 0.83
C VAL A 118 14.86 -5.07 -0.52
N LEU A 119 15.32 -5.66 -1.62
CA LEU A 119 14.82 -5.35 -2.96
C LEU A 119 13.32 -5.67 -3.11
N GLN A 120 12.87 -6.82 -2.59
CA GLN A 120 11.45 -7.17 -2.58
C GLN A 120 10.61 -6.18 -1.76
N TYR A 121 11.08 -5.76 -0.58
CA TYR A 121 10.38 -4.74 0.23
C TYR A 121 10.28 -3.40 -0.49
N ARG A 122 11.33 -2.96 -1.20
CA ARG A 122 11.27 -1.73 -2.00
C ARG A 122 10.24 -1.83 -3.12
N LYS A 123 10.15 -2.99 -3.79
CA LYS A 123 9.14 -3.23 -4.82
C LYS A 123 7.72 -3.14 -4.25
N ARG A 124 7.46 -3.85 -3.15
CA ARG A 124 6.16 -3.81 -2.46
C ARG A 124 5.78 -2.42 -1.99
N LYS A 125 6.75 -1.63 -1.52
CA LYS A 125 6.48 -0.23 -1.13
C LYS A 125 5.99 0.61 -2.31
N LYS A 126 6.56 0.40 -3.50
CA LYS A 126 6.10 1.08 -4.73
C LYS A 126 4.67 0.66 -5.11
N GLU A 127 4.39 -0.63 -5.07
CA GLU A 127 3.04 -1.19 -5.32
C GLU A 127 2.00 -0.63 -4.33
N ILE A 128 2.33 -0.52 -3.04
CA ILE A 128 1.44 0.07 -2.02
C ILE A 128 1.14 1.54 -2.32
N ASN A 129 2.14 2.32 -2.73
CA ASN A 129 1.93 3.72 -3.07
C ASN A 129 1.01 3.88 -4.29
N GLU A 130 1.16 3.02 -5.31
CA GLU A 130 0.28 3.02 -6.49
C GLU A 130 -1.17 2.67 -6.12
N ILE A 131 -1.37 1.74 -5.18
CA ILE A 131 -2.71 1.43 -4.63
C ILE A 131 -3.30 2.62 -3.87
N LEU A 132 -2.48 3.30 -3.05
CA LEU A 132 -2.92 4.47 -2.28
C LEU A 132 -3.35 5.63 -3.19
N ASP A 133 -2.59 5.88 -4.26
CA ASP A 133 -2.93 6.89 -5.26
C ASP A 133 -4.26 6.56 -5.97
N GLY A 134 -4.49 5.26 -6.26
CA GLY A 134 -5.76 4.77 -6.80
C GLY A 134 -6.94 4.99 -5.85
N TYR A 135 -6.78 4.61 -4.58
CA TYR A 135 -7.80 4.81 -3.55
C TYR A 135 -8.18 6.28 -3.38
N ASN A 136 -7.19 7.19 -3.29
CA ASN A 136 -7.45 8.62 -3.16
C ASN A 136 -8.22 9.19 -4.35
N LYS A 137 -8.00 8.65 -5.56
CA LYS A 137 -8.74 9.04 -6.76
C LYS A 137 -10.20 8.57 -6.68
N GLU A 138 -10.42 7.32 -6.31
CA GLU A 138 -11.77 6.76 -6.14
C GLU A 138 -12.55 7.50 -5.04
N GLU A 139 -11.90 7.85 -3.93
CA GLU A 139 -12.50 8.63 -2.85
C GLU A 139 -12.96 10.02 -3.33
N ALA A 140 -12.15 10.69 -4.16
CA ALA A 140 -12.52 11.97 -4.75
C ALA A 140 -13.72 11.84 -5.72
N GLU A 141 -13.76 10.78 -6.53
CA GLU A 141 -14.87 10.49 -7.44
C GLU A 141 -16.17 10.22 -6.66
N TYR A 142 -16.08 9.43 -5.57
CA TYR A 142 -17.20 9.14 -4.69
C TYR A 142 -17.76 10.39 -4.01
N ASN A 143 -16.90 11.25 -3.48
CA ASN A 143 -17.31 12.51 -2.86
C ASN A 143 -18.00 13.46 -3.85
N ASN A 144 -17.54 13.51 -5.10
CA ASN A 144 -18.21 14.26 -6.16
C ASN A 144 -19.60 13.67 -6.48
N ALA A 145 -19.75 12.34 -6.48
CA ALA A 145 -21.03 11.69 -6.70
C ALA A 145 -22.04 11.98 -5.58
N ILE A 146 -21.60 12.01 -4.31
CA ILE A 146 -22.44 12.44 -3.18
C ILE A 146 -22.93 13.87 -3.41
N LYS A 147 -22.02 14.80 -3.71
CA LYS A 147 -22.38 16.21 -3.92
C LYS A 147 -23.41 16.37 -5.04
N ASN A 148 -23.24 15.67 -6.16
CA ASN A 148 -24.20 15.69 -7.26
C ASN A 148 -25.56 15.12 -6.84
N THR A 149 -25.57 14.04 -6.03
CA THR A 149 -26.79 13.46 -5.48
C THR A 149 -27.52 14.46 -4.58
N ASP A 150 -26.81 15.17 -3.71
CA ASP A 150 -27.39 16.19 -2.83
C ASP A 150 -27.99 17.36 -3.64
N GLU A 151 -27.29 17.80 -4.70
CA GLU A 151 -27.79 18.83 -5.61
C GLU A 151 -29.06 18.39 -6.34
N LEU A 152 -29.12 17.13 -6.80
CA LEU A 152 -30.32 16.57 -7.42
C LEU A 152 -31.48 16.46 -6.42
N HIS A 153 -31.20 16.02 -5.19
CA HIS A 153 -32.21 15.93 -4.14
C HIS A 153 -32.82 17.30 -3.81
N ALA A 154 -31.98 18.34 -3.70
CA ALA A 154 -32.44 19.72 -3.51
C ALA A 154 -33.34 20.21 -4.66
N ARG A 155 -32.99 19.87 -5.91
CA ARG A 155 -33.83 20.21 -7.08
C ARG A 155 -35.17 19.49 -7.07
N ILE A 156 -35.20 18.21 -6.68
CA ILE A 156 -36.45 17.43 -6.56
C ILE A 156 -37.38 18.10 -5.55
N LEU A 157 -36.87 18.51 -4.38
CA LEU A 157 -37.68 19.21 -3.38
C LEU A 157 -38.28 20.51 -3.92
N GLN A 158 -37.50 21.30 -4.66
CA GLN A 158 -38.00 22.53 -5.30
C GLN A 158 -39.11 22.24 -6.32
N VAL A 159 -38.95 21.21 -7.14
CA VAL A 159 -39.98 20.80 -8.12
C VAL A 159 -41.24 20.32 -7.39
N GLN A 160 -41.12 19.56 -6.31
CA GLN A 160 -42.26 19.11 -5.51
C GLN A 160 -43.04 20.30 -4.91
N GLU A 161 -42.36 21.34 -4.43
CA GLU A 161 -43.02 22.56 -3.97
C GLU A 161 -43.77 23.30 -5.08
N GLN A 162 -43.18 23.35 -6.29
CA GLN A 162 -43.85 23.95 -7.46
C GLN A 162 -45.10 23.17 -7.86
N ILE A 163 -45.04 21.83 -7.87
CA ILE A 163 -46.19 20.97 -8.15
C ILE A 163 -47.31 21.22 -7.13
N LYS A 164 -46.99 21.31 -5.83
CA LYS A 164 -47.98 21.62 -4.78
C LYS A 164 -48.71 22.95 -5.04
N LYS A 165 -47.95 23.99 -5.43
CA LYS A 165 -48.53 25.31 -5.79
C LYS A 165 -49.45 25.20 -7.01
N GLN A 166 -49.01 24.49 -8.05
CA GLN A 166 -49.83 24.26 -9.25
C GLN A 166 -51.12 23.50 -8.95
N ASN A 167 -51.06 22.46 -8.11
CA ASN A 167 -52.25 21.70 -7.70
C ASN A 167 -53.27 22.59 -6.97
N THR A 168 -52.81 23.53 -6.14
CA THR A 168 -53.70 24.49 -5.47
C THR A 168 -54.41 25.40 -6.48
N ILE A 169 -53.69 25.88 -7.50
CA ILE A 169 -54.26 26.71 -8.58
C ILE A 169 -55.28 25.89 -9.40
N ILE A 170 -54.97 24.63 -9.71
CA ILE A 170 -55.89 23.75 -10.45
C ILE A 170 -57.21 23.57 -9.68
N GLN A 171 -57.15 23.34 -8.36
CA GLN A 171 -58.35 23.22 -7.53
C GLN A 171 -59.22 24.49 -7.57
N GLN A 172 -58.61 25.67 -7.48
CA GLN A 172 -59.32 26.95 -7.59
C GLN A 172 -59.98 27.15 -8.96
N LEU A 173 -59.30 26.74 -10.03
CA LEU A 173 -59.86 26.79 -11.38
C LEU A 173 -61.03 25.81 -11.55
N GLN A 174 -60.92 24.60 -11.00
CA GLN A 174 -62.00 23.61 -11.01
C GLN A 174 -63.25 24.13 -10.30
N GLU A 175 -63.10 24.76 -9.12
CA GLU A 175 -64.20 25.38 -8.39
C GLU A 175 -64.85 26.52 -9.20
N THR A 176 -64.03 27.38 -9.81
CA THR A 176 -64.50 28.48 -10.67
C THR A 176 -65.31 27.97 -11.87
N VAL A 177 -64.83 26.90 -12.52
CA VAL A 177 -65.55 26.26 -13.65
C VAL A 177 -66.88 25.67 -13.17
N SER A 178 -66.92 25.03 -12.01
CA SER A 178 -68.16 24.50 -11.42
C SER A 178 -69.20 25.61 -11.20
N ASN A 179 -68.80 26.71 -10.55
CA ASN A 179 -69.67 27.86 -10.28
C ASN A 179 -70.19 28.50 -11.58
N ASN A 180 -69.33 28.61 -12.60
CA ASN A 180 -69.73 29.11 -13.91
C ASN A 180 -70.75 28.19 -14.58
N ASN A 181 -70.57 26.86 -14.50
CA ASN A 181 -71.52 25.89 -15.03
C ASN A 181 -72.90 26.00 -14.35
N GLU A 182 -72.93 26.15 -13.03
CA GLU A 182 -74.19 26.38 -12.29
C GLU A 182 -74.89 27.67 -12.74
N THR A 183 -74.13 28.74 -12.92
CA THR A 183 -74.63 30.02 -13.42
C THR A 183 -75.21 29.89 -14.83
N ILE A 184 -74.49 29.24 -15.74
CA ILE A 184 -74.94 28.98 -17.12
C ILE A 184 -76.24 28.18 -17.11
N ASN A 185 -76.33 27.13 -16.29
CA ASN A 185 -77.53 26.31 -16.19
C ASN A 185 -78.73 27.10 -15.65
N SER A 186 -78.50 28.00 -14.69
CA SER A 186 -79.53 28.91 -14.18
C SER A 186 -80.01 29.88 -15.25
N LEU A 187 -79.10 30.49 -16.00
CA LEU A 187 -79.43 31.38 -17.13
C LEU A 187 -80.19 30.65 -18.25
N LYS A 188 -79.81 29.40 -18.57
CA LYS A 188 -80.54 28.56 -19.53
C LYS A 188 -81.99 28.33 -19.10
N LYS A 189 -82.23 28.03 -17.81
CA LYS A 189 -83.58 27.86 -17.25
C LYS A 189 -84.40 29.15 -17.32
N ILE A 190 -83.82 30.27 -16.90
CA ILE A 190 -84.48 31.59 -16.96
C ILE A 190 -84.87 31.92 -18.40
N LYS A 191 -83.95 31.74 -19.35
CA LYS A 191 -84.20 31.99 -20.78
C LYS A 191 -85.33 31.10 -21.31
N LYS A 192 -85.33 29.80 -20.97
CA LYS A 192 -86.40 28.86 -21.36
C LYS A 192 -87.77 29.33 -20.84
N ASN A 193 -87.85 29.71 -19.57
CA ASN A 193 -89.09 30.18 -18.96
C ASN A 193 -89.58 31.49 -19.59
N SER A 194 -88.68 32.45 -19.80
CA SER A 194 -89.03 33.73 -20.45
C SER A 194 -89.57 33.53 -21.87
N ILE A 195 -89.00 32.60 -22.65
CA ILE A 195 -89.51 32.26 -23.98
C ILE A 195 -90.91 31.63 -23.87
N LEU A 196 -91.12 30.71 -22.93
CA LEU A 196 -92.43 30.09 -22.71
C LEU A 196 -93.50 31.12 -22.33
N ASP A 197 -93.16 32.10 -21.49
CA ASP A 197 -94.09 33.16 -21.09
C ASP A 197 -94.46 34.07 -22.27
N LEU A 198 -93.50 34.41 -23.13
CA LEU A 198 -93.77 35.16 -24.37
C LEU A 198 -94.69 34.38 -25.31
N ILE A 199 -94.42 33.10 -25.54
CA ILE A 199 -95.26 32.24 -26.40
C ILE A 199 -96.69 32.15 -25.84
N LYS A 200 -96.84 31.98 -24.52
CA LYS A 200 -98.16 31.96 -23.88
C LYS A 200 -98.90 33.27 -24.10
N ASN A 201 -98.24 34.41 -23.88
CA ASN A 201 -98.86 35.72 -24.07
C ASN A 201 -99.30 35.93 -25.52
N ASP A 202 -98.46 35.59 -26.51
CA ASP A 202 -98.81 35.67 -27.93
C ASP A 202 -99.99 34.77 -28.30
N LEU A 203 -100.09 33.57 -27.72
CA LEU A 203 -101.23 32.67 -27.93
C LEU A 203 -102.51 33.22 -27.27
N TYR A 204 -102.41 33.79 -26.08
CA TYR A 204 -103.54 34.44 -25.41
C TYR A 204 -104.06 35.63 -26.24
N GLU A 205 -103.19 36.52 -26.71
CA GLU A 205 -103.57 37.69 -27.52
C GLU A 205 -104.20 37.27 -28.87
N ASN A 206 -103.69 36.22 -29.52
CA ASN A 206 -104.25 35.72 -30.78
C ASN A 206 -105.55 34.91 -30.61
N SER A 207 -105.73 34.21 -29.48
CA SER A 207 -106.98 33.48 -29.18
C SER A 207 -108.16 34.40 -28.87
N SER A 208 -107.92 35.60 -28.32
CA SER A 208 -108.94 36.64 -28.16
C SER A 208 -109.42 37.27 -29.48
N ASN A 209 -108.80 36.94 -30.61
CA ASN A 209 -109.18 37.42 -31.95
C ASN A 209 -109.72 36.33 -32.89
N LEU A 210 -109.82 35.07 -32.44
CA LEU A 210 -110.31 33.95 -33.26
C LEU A 210 -111.30 33.08 -32.50
N ASN A 211 -112.55 33.08 -32.97
CA ASN A 211 -113.54 32.07 -32.63
C ASN A 211 -112.99 30.66 -32.92
N SER A 212 -112.99 29.82 -31.88
CA SER A 212 -113.03 28.35 -31.87
C SER A 212 -112.06 27.59 -32.81
N THR A 213 -111.09 26.89 -32.23
CA THR A 213 -111.09 25.41 -32.19
C THR A 213 -109.96 24.91 -31.29
N GLU A 214 -110.31 24.01 -30.38
CA GLU A 214 -109.40 23.33 -29.45
C GLU A 214 -108.33 22.55 -30.22
N ASN A 215 -107.07 22.80 -29.89
CA ASN A 215 -105.98 21.87 -30.14
C ASN A 215 -105.02 21.94 -28.96
N GLU A 216 -105.12 20.95 -28.07
CA GLU A 216 -104.13 20.73 -27.00
C GLU A 216 -102.80 20.32 -27.64
N ILE A 217 -101.81 21.21 -27.57
CA ILE A 217 -100.44 20.88 -27.95
C ILE A 217 -99.73 20.39 -26.69
N ASN A 218 -99.51 19.07 -26.62
CA ASN A 218 -98.70 18.43 -25.59
C ASN A 218 -97.19 18.71 -25.87
N LEU A 219 -96.53 19.38 -24.92
CA LEU A 219 -95.15 19.88 -25.02
C LEU A 219 -94.10 19.01 -24.28
N ASP A 220 -94.44 17.77 -23.91
CA ASP A 220 -93.52 16.85 -23.21
C ASP A 220 -92.37 16.28 -24.07
N THR A 221 -92.20 16.72 -25.32
CA THR A 221 -91.19 16.20 -26.27
C THR A 221 -89.99 17.12 -26.49
N ILE A 222 -89.43 17.70 -25.43
CA ILE A 222 -88.03 18.14 -25.46
C ILE A 222 -87.23 17.15 -24.61
N LYS A 223 -86.80 16.04 -25.22
CA LYS A 223 -85.85 15.11 -24.61
C LYS A 223 -84.50 15.80 -24.48
N GLU A 224 -84.05 15.96 -23.24
CA GLU A 224 -82.66 16.31 -22.91
C GLU A 224 -81.76 15.11 -23.22
N ASP A 225 -81.27 15.02 -24.45
CA ASP A 225 -80.10 14.22 -24.77
C ASP A 225 -78.86 15.08 -24.55
N ASP A 226 -78.32 15.07 -23.34
CA ASP A 226 -76.92 15.46 -23.09
C ASP A 226 -76.40 14.86 -21.78
N LYS A 227 -76.21 13.53 -21.79
CA LYS A 227 -75.33 12.85 -20.83
C LYS A 227 -73.90 12.82 -21.38
N THR A 228 -73.21 13.96 -21.35
CA THR A 228 -71.75 13.94 -21.29
C THR A 228 -71.34 13.89 -19.82
N LYS A 229 -71.41 12.70 -19.22
CA LYS A 229 -70.67 12.40 -18.00
C LYS A 229 -69.19 12.52 -18.34
N PHE A 230 -68.57 13.62 -17.93
CA PHE A 230 -67.12 13.62 -17.73
C PHE A 230 -66.83 12.70 -16.55
N ASP A 231 -66.33 11.49 -16.86
CA ASP A 231 -65.87 10.54 -15.86
C ASP A 231 -64.55 11.07 -15.28
N LEU A 232 -64.61 11.63 -14.08
CA LEU A 232 -63.46 12.12 -13.30
C LEU A 232 -62.87 11.04 -12.39
N ASN A 233 -62.88 9.78 -12.84
CA ASN A 233 -62.05 8.75 -12.21
C ASN A 233 -60.59 8.89 -12.70
N TRP A 234 -59.94 9.93 -12.20
CA TRP A 234 -58.48 10.02 -12.21
C TRP A 234 -57.98 9.39 -10.91
N ASP A 235 -57.68 8.10 -10.94
CA ASP A 235 -57.00 7.38 -9.86
C ASP A 235 -55.51 7.75 -9.90
N PRO A 236 -54.99 8.54 -8.93
CA PRO A 236 -53.57 8.83 -8.87
C PRO A 236 -52.89 7.67 -8.16
N GLN A 237 -52.65 6.57 -8.87
CA GLN A 237 -51.64 5.61 -8.43
C GLN A 237 -50.28 6.27 -8.59
N PHE A 238 -49.88 7.01 -7.56
CA PHE A 238 -48.48 7.33 -7.32
C PHE A 238 -47.75 6.02 -7.04
N PRO A 239 -46.72 5.66 -7.82
CA PRO A 239 -45.79 4.63 -7.39
C PRO A 239 -45.06 5.16 -6.15
N ASP A 240 -45.11 4.41 -5.06
CA ASP A 240 -44.21 4.59 -3.93
C ASP A 240 -42.77 4.38 -4.45
N PHE A 241 -42.03 5.47 -4.63
CA PHE A 241 -40.59 5.39 -4.89
C PHE A 241 -39.86 5.29 -3.54
N ILE A 242 -39.41 4.07 -3.24
CA ILE A 242 -38.38 3.75 -2.24
C ILE A 242 -37.05 4.36 -2.67
#